data_AF-A0A1C5WS67-F1
#
_entry.id   AF-A0A1C5WS67-F1
#
_cell.length_a   1.000
_cell.length_b   1.000
_cell.length_c   1.000
_cell.angle_alpha   90.00
_cell.angle_beta   90.00
_cell.angle_gamma   90.00
#
_symmetry.space_group_name_H-M   'P 1'
#
loop_
_entity.id
_entity.type
_entity.pdbx_description
1 polymer ?
#
loop_
_entity_poly.entity_id
_entity_poly.type
_entity_poly.pdbx_seq_one_letter_code
_entity_poly.pdbx_strand_id
1 'polypeptide(L)'
;MNRVVITGMGIVSPIGNDLSAAWENVKAGKHGISFIEKFDISNSDVKVAAQVKDFDPLKAFDKKELRRTDLFTQYAVEACRQAMEDCGSDFKDLDPFRVGVIVGSGIGGFGTTETEHQKFLEKGSGRVSPFYIPMMISNMAAGTIAIKTGFKGVNYAPVTACATSSHAVGEAFRNIKHGYLDVCITGGSEAALSEFAVAGFNNMKALSHADNPDRASIPFDKERNGFVMGEGGGILILEELEHAKARGAKIYAEVVGYGATGDAYHMTSPDPEGLGAAKGMQLAFEEAGLKAEDVDYINAHGTSTPLNDKYETKAIKAALGEAAQKVMVSSTKALTGHLLGAAGAVEAIITAKSLEEGYVPGTAGFQVYDEECDLNNMTDGGKKADIKVALSNSLGFGGHNATLCLKKYEG
;
A
#
# COMPACT_ATOMS: atom_id res chain seq x y z
N MET A 1 -8.41 23.11 -12.57
CA MET A 1 -8.24 22.09 -11.51
C MET A 1 -6.79 22.15 -11.09
N ASN A 2 -6.52 21.92 -9.81
CA ASN A 2 -5.18 22.04 -9.26
C ASN A 2 -4.33 20.83 -9.66
N ARG A 3 -3.02 21.05 -9.89
CA ARG A 3 -2.04 19.97 -10.03
C ARG A 3 -1.62 19.51 -8.64
N VAL A 4 -1.39 18.20 -8.48
CA VAL A 4 -1.16 17.59 -7.17
C VAL A 4 0.15 16.82 -7.18
N VAL A 5 1.06 17.18 -6.29
CA VAL A 5 2.40 16.61 -6.21
C VAL A 5 2.63 15.89 -4.89
N ILE A 6 3.55 14.91 -4.92
CA ILE A 6 4.06 14.24 -3.73
C ILE A 6 5.27 15.02 -3.24
N THR A 7 5.17 15.59 -2.04
CA THR A 7 6.23 16.42 -1.45
C THR A 7 6.93 15.79 -0.24
N GLY A 8 6.36 14.72 0.32
CA GLY A 8 6.97 13.97 1.41
C GLY A 8 6.51 12.51 1.42
N MET A 9 7.39 11.61 1.83
CA MET A 9 7.10 10.17 1.94
C MET A 9 7.71 9.57 3.20
N GLY A 10 7.00 8.63 3.81
CA GLY A 10 7.47 7.86 4.96
C GLY A 10 6.98 6.43 4.92
N ILE A 11 7.80 5.51 5.42
CA ILE A 11 7.56 4.08 5.28
C ILE A 11 8.07 3.29 6.50
N VAL A 12 7.25 2.36 6.95
CA VAL A 12 7.62 1.30 7.89
C VAL A 12 7.24 -0.01 7.24
N SER A 13 8.20 -0.86 6.93
CA SER A 13 7.95 -2.06 6.11
C SER A 13 8.93 -3.19 6.42
N PRO A 14 8.65 -4.43 5.96
CA PRO A 14 9.55 -5.57 6.12
C PRO A 14 10.90 -5.39 5.44
N ILE A 15 11.01 -4.45 4.49
CA ILE A 15 12.24 -4.14 3.76
C ILE A 15 12.90 -2.84 4.23
N GLY A 16 12.43 -2.22 5.32
CA GLY A 16 13.04 -1.00 5.85
C GLY A 16 12.05 -0.16 6.66
N ASN A 17 12.58 0.46 7.72
CA ASN A 17 11.83 1.34 8.63
C ASN A 17 11.99 2.83 8.29
N ASP A 18 12.57 3.14 7.14
CA ASP A 18 12.67 4.48 6.58
C ASP A 18 12.78 4.40 5.05
N LEU A 19 12.55 5.54 4.38
CA LEU A 19 12.48 5.64 2.92
C LEU A 19 13.80 5.22 2.24
N SER A 20 14.94 5.58 2.82
CA SER A 20 16.25 5.29 2.23
C SER A 20 16.53 3.79 2.30
N ALA A 21 16.38 3.18 3.47
CA ALA A 21 16.61 1.76 3.67
C ALA A 21 15.67 0.90 2.80
N ALA A 22 14.39 1.26 2.77
CA ALA A 22 13.41 0.55 1.94
C ALA A 22 13.78 0.63 0.45
N TRP A 23 14.12 1.82 -0.05
CA TRP A 23 14.45 2.00 -1.46
C TRP A 23 15.75 1.31 -1.88
N GLU A 24 16.79 1.33 -1.04
CA GLU A 24 18.02 0.56 -1.32
C GLU A 24 17.75 -0.95 -1.38
N ASN A 25 16.89 -1.47 -0.50
CA ASN A 25 16.50 -2.88 -0.54
C ASN A 25 15.65 -3.22 -1.77
N VAL A 26 14.78 -2.30 -2.24
CA VAL A 26 14.07 -2.45 -3.52
C VAL A 26 15.05 -2.58 -4.68
N LYS A 27 16.04 -1.67 -4.78
CA LYS A 27 17.06 -1.72 -5.83
C LYS A 27 17.95 -2.97 -5.76
N ALA A 28 18.20 -3.47 -4.55
CA ALA A 28 18.96 -4.69 -4.33
C ALA A 28 18.14 -5.98 -4.55
N GLY A 29 16.81 -5.89 -4.74
CA GLY A 29 15.92 -7.05 -4.81
C GLY A 29 15.84 -7.85 -3.50
N LYS A 30 16.07 -7.19 -2.35
CA LYS A 30 16.06 -7.84 -1.03
C LYS A 30 14.65 -7.86 -0.45
N HIS A 31 14.12 -9.04 -0.16
CA HIS A 31 12.81 -9.21 0.47
C HIS A 31 12.88 -9.19 2.00
N GLY A 32 11.73 -8.89 2.63
CA GLY A 32 11.52 -8.90 4.08
C GLY A 32 10.83 -10.17 4.59
N ILE A 33 10.63 -11.16 3.73
CA ILE A 33 9.96 -12.43 4.09
C ILE A 33 10.90 -13.29 4.94
N SER A 34 10.39 -13.81 6.06
CA SER A 34 11.07 -14.79 6.91
C SER A 34 10.07 -15.73 7.58
N PHE A 35 10.56 -16.71 8.33
CA PHE A 35 9.69 -17.49 9.21
C PHE A 35 8.97 -16.59 10.21
N ILE A 36 7.74 -16.95 10.56
CA ILE A 36 6.93 -16.24 11.54
C ILE A 36 7.57 -16.40 12.93
N GLU A 37 7.75 -15.29 13.64
CA GLU A 37 8.37 -15.26 14.98
C GLU A 37 7.38 -14.81 16.07
N LYS A 38 6.22 -14.25 15.68
CA LYS A 38 5.24 -13.66 16.60
C LYS A 38 4.43 -14.67 17.42
N PHE A 39 4.30 -15.91 16.95
CA PHE A 39 3.51 -16.97 17.59
C PHE A 39 4.03 -18.35 17.17
N ASP A 40 3.59 -19.40 17.86
CA ASP A 40 3.98 -20.77 17.54
C ASP A 40 3.34 -21.24 16.22
N ILE A 41 4.17 -21.66 15.27
CA ILE A 41 3.76 -22.16 13.95
C ILE A 41 3.83 -23.68 13.84
N SER A 42 4.06 -24.41 14.93
CA SER A 42 4.15 -25.88 14.93
C SER A 42 2.96 -26.55 14.24
N ASN A 43 1.74 -26.04 14.46
CA ASN A 43 0.48 -26.57 13.93
C ASN A 43 -0.09 -25.77 12.73
N SER A 44 0.66 -24.81 12.17
CA SER A 44 0.22 -24.00 11.04
C SER A 44 0.81 -24.50 9.72
N ASP A 45 0.01 -24.63 8.66
CA ASP A 45 0.53 -24.91 7.31
C ASP A 45 1.29 -23.70 6.71
N VAL A 46 1.00 -22.50 7.22
CA VAL A 46 1.67 -21.26 6.84
C VAL A 46 2.85 -21.02 7.78
N LYS A 47 4.06 -20.97 7.22
CA LYS A 47 5.31 -20.85 7.99
C LYS A 47 5.98 -19.48 7.89
N VAL A 48 5.68 -18.72 6.84
CA VAL A 48 6.39 -17.48 6.51
C VAL A 48 5.47 -16.27 6.51
N ALA A 49 6.03 -15.11 6.82
CA ALA A 49 5.39 -13.80 6.73
C ALA A 49 6.44 -12.70 6.48
N ALA A 50 6.00 -11.55 6.00
CA ALA A 50 6.84 -10.36 5.88
C ALA A 50 6.62 -9.45 7.10
N GLN A 51 7.44 -9.64 8.12
CA GLN A 51 7.35 -8.94 9.40
C GLN A 51 8.18 -7.67 9.38
N VAL A 52 7.68 -6.59 10.00
CA VAL A 52 8.52 -5.41 10.27
C VAL A 52 9.53 -5.78 11.36
N LYS A 53 10.82 -5.53 11.11
CA LYS A 53 11.92 -5.86 12.03
C LYS A 53 12.48 -4.59 12.68
N ASP A 54 12.96 -4.70 13.91
CA ASP A 54 13.66 -3.61 14.63
C ASP A 54 12.88 -2.28 14.67
N PHE A 55 11.56 -2.35 14.75
CA PHE A 55 10.69 -1.17 14.86
C PHE A 55 10.71 -0.61 16.27
N ASP A 56 11.04 0.67 16.39
CA ASP A 56 11.01 1.41 17.65
C ASP A 56 9.85 2.41 17.66
N PRO A 57 8.72 2.08 18.32
CA PRO A 57 7.56 2.97 18.34
C PRO A 57 7.76 4.18 19.28
N LEU A 58 8.82 4.20 20.10
CA LEU A 58 9.12 5.34 20.98
C LEU A 58 9.60 6.58 20.21
N LYS A 59 9.93 6.44 18.93
CA LYS A 59 10.25 7.56 18.04
C LYS A 59 9.06 8.50 17.80
N ALA A 60 7.84 7.96 17.83
CA ALA A 60 6.61 8.69 17.53
C ALA A 60 5.64 8.81 18.72
N PHE A 61 5.88 8.06 19.80
CA PHE A 61 4.96 7.95 20.93
C PHE A 61 5.69 7.97 22.26
N ASP A 62 5.04 8.55 23.27
CA ASP A 62 5.42 8.31 24.65
C ASP A 62 4.89 6.95 25.17
N LYS A 63 5.44 6.49 26.30
CA LYS A 63 5.06 5.20 26.91
C LYS A 63 3.57 5.08 27.28
N LYS A 64 2.90 6.20 27.53
CA LYS A 64 1.47 6.23 27.89
C LYS A 64 0.61 6.12 26.64
N GLU A 65 0.99 6.77 25.56
CA GLU A 65 0.33 6.65 24.26
C GLU A 65 0.44 5.23 23.71
N LEU A 66 1.61 4.59 23.79
CA LEU A 66 1.82 3.21 23.30
C LEU A 66 0.84 2.20 23.89
N ARG A 67 0.43 2.38 25.15
CA ARG A 67 -0.54 1.50 25.82
C ARG A 67 -1.98 1.72 25.36
N ARG A 68 -2.21 2.71 24.51
CA ARG A 68 -3.53 3.19 24.07
C ARG A 68 -3.63 3.26 22.55
N THR A 69 -2.71 2.62 21.84
CA THR A 69 -2.64 2.58 20.38
C THR A 69 -2.30 1.17 19.92
N ASP A 70 -3.05 0.65 18.95
CA ASP A 70 -2.67 -0.60 18.28
C ASP A 70 -1.45 -0.38 17.36
N LEU A 71 -0.74 -1.46 17.05
CA LEU A 71 0.46 -1.47 16.22
C LEU A 71 0.21 -0.90 14.81
N PHE A 72 -0.98 -1.08 14.20
CA PHE A 72 -1.26 -0.48 12.89
C PHE A 72 -1.22 1.05 12.96
N THR A 73 -1.78 1.63 14.04
CA THR A 73 -1.73 3.08 14.28
C THR A 73 -0.30 3.53 14.56
N GLN A 74 0.50 2.71 15.24
CA GLN A 74 1.90 3.02 15.50
C GLN A 74 2.72 3.12 14.20
N TYR A 75 2.54 2.18 13.27
CA TYR A 75 3.17 2.23 11.95
C TYR A 75 2.74 3.48 11.16
N ALA A 76 1.44 3.80 11.14
CA ALA A 76 0.93 4.98 10.43
C ALA A 76 1.53 6.29 10.96
N VAL A 77 1.60 6.45 12.28
CA VAL A 77 2.09 7.70 12.90
C VAL A 77 3.61 7.84 12.74
N GLU A 78 4.39 6.76 12.85
CA GLU A 78 5.83 6.82 12.57
C GLU A 78 6.10 7.12 11.09
N ALA A 79 5.38 6.45 10.16
CA ALA A 79 5.48 6.78 8.74
C ALA A 79 5.05 8.24 8.46
N CYS A 80 4.04 8.76 9.15
CA CYS A 80 3.64 10.16 9.05
C CYS A 80 4.73 11.10 9.56
N ARG A 81 5.38 10.77 10.69
CA ARG A 81 6.48 11.57 11.23
C ARG A 81 7.62 11.67 10.20
N GLN A 82 7.99 10.55 9.58
CA GLN A 82 8.99 10.51 8.52
C GLN A 82 8.56 11.32 7.28
N ALA A 83 7.31 11.19 6.84
CA ALA A 83 6.79 11.91 5.68
C ALA A 83 6.77 13.43 5.89
N MET A 84 6.41 13.88 7.10
CA MET A 84 6.46 15.31 7.48
C MET A 84 7.90 15.82 7.59
N GLU A 85 8.82 15.01 8.10
CA GLU A 85 10.25 15.33 8.15
C GLU A 85 10.85 15.47 6.73
N ASP A 86 10.56 14.51 5.85
CA ASP A 86 10.95 14.52 4.44
C ASP A 86 10.33 15.70 3.65
N CYS A 87 9.08 16.06 3.98
CA CYS A 87 8.38 17.20 3.39
C CYS A 87 9.02 18.56 3.74
N GLY A 88 9.73 18.63 4.87
CA GLY A 88 10.42 19.83 5.34
C GLY A 88 9.49 20.97 5.76
N SER A 89 8.24 20.67 6.12
CA SER A 89 7.23 21.65 6.55
C SER A 89 6.35 21.11 7.67
N ASP A 90 5.94 21.98 8.60
CA ASP A 90 4.92 21.67 9.59
C ASP A 90 3.53 22.24 9.24
N PHE A 91 3.44 22.96 8.12
CA PHE A 91 2.23 23.60 7.58
C PHE A 91 1.43 24.44 8.60
N LYS A 92 2.09 24.97 9.65
CA LYS A 92 1.41 25.79 10.66
C LYS A 92 1.01 27.17 10.16
N ASP A 93 1.58 27.60 9.03
CA ASP A 93 1.25 28.82 8.32
C ASP A 93 -0.02 28.70 7.46
N LEU A 94 -0.47 27.48 7.16
CA LEU A 94 -1.74 27.22 6.48
C LEU A 94 -2.92 27.28 7.44
N ASP A 95 -4.10 27.57 6.87
CA ASP A 95 -5.36 27.32 7.57
C ASP A 95 -5.46 25.81 7.89
N PRO A 96 -5.58 25.41 9.17
CA PRO A 96 -5.64 23.99 9.52
C PRO A 96 -6.83 23.25 8.89
N PHE A 97 -7.89 23.95 8.44
CA PHE A 97 -9.00 23.34 7.69
C PHE A 97 -8.68 23.05 6.22
N ARG A 98 -7.56 23.56 5.70
CA ARG A 98 -7.03 23.28 4.36
C ARG A 98 -6.04 22.12 4.32
N VAL A 99 -5.71 21.55 5.48
CA VAL A 99 -4.84 20.37 5.60
C VAL A 99 -5.66 19.18 6.09
N GLY A 100 -5.73 18.13 5.27
CA GLY A 100 -6.51 16.92 5.54
C GLY A 100 -5.67 15.71 5.96
N VAL A 101 -6.35 14.69 6.47
CA VAL A 101 -5.78 13.39 6.81
C VAL A 101 -6.69 12.28 6.32
N ILE A 102 -6.29 11.55 5.28
CA ILE A 102 -7.04 10.43 4.72
C ILE A 102 -6.16 9.19 4.79
N VAL A 103 -6.26 8.42 5.87
CA VAL A 103 -5.37 7.27 6.11
C VAL A 103 -6.20 6.05 6.46
N GLY A 104 -6.06 4.99 5.68
CA GLY A 104 -6.84 3.77 5.82
C GLY A 104 -6.11 2.60 6.49
N SER A 105 -6.87 1.64 6.99
CA SER A 105 -6.41 0.32 7.42
C SER A 105 -7.49 -0.70 7.06
N GLY A 106 -7.11 -1.82 6.47
CA GLY A 106 -8.06 -2.81 5.97
C GLY A 106 -8.76 -3.56 7.11
N ILE A 107 -8.02 -3.89 8.17
CA ILE A 107 -8.51 -4.74 9.27
C ILE A 107 -8.46 -4.01 10.63
N GLY A 108 -7.67 -2.95 10.76
CA GLY A 108 -7.57 -2.17 11.99
C GLY A 108 -6.83 -2.93 13.10
N GLY A 109 -7.23 -2.68 14.35
CA GLY A 109 -6.61 -3.27 15.54
C GLY A 109 -7.09 -4.70 15.78
N PHE A 110 -6.75 -5.60 14.86
CA PHE A 110 -7.12 -7.01 14.93
C PHE A 110 -6.51 -7.70 16.15
N GLY A 111 -5.20 -7.52 16.38
CA GLY A 111 -4.51 -8.08 17.55
C GLY A 111 -5.03 -7.52 18.88
N THR A 112 -5.41 -6.24 18.91
CA THR A 112 -6.13 -5.68 20.07
C THR A 112 -7.46 -6.40 20.31
N THR A 113 -8.23 -6.67 19.26
CA THR A 113 -9.50 -7.41 19.36
C THR A 113 -9.30 -8.81 19.93
N GLU A 114 -8.31 -9.56 19.46
CA GLU A 114 -7.99 -10.89 19.98
C GLU A 114 -7.66 -10.84 21.47
N THR A 115 -6.76 -9.91 21.85
CA THR A 115 -6.32 -9.75 23.24
C THR A 115 -7.47 -9.37 24.17
N GLU A 116 -8.32 -8.43 23.76
CA GLU A 116 -9.45 -7.97 24.58
C GLU A 116 -10.60 -8.98 24.61
N HIS A 117 -10.84 -9.70 23.53
CA HIS A 117 -11.82 -10.79 23.49
C HIS A 117 -11.39 -11.96 24.38
N GLN A 118 -10.11 -12.33 24.38
CA GLN A 118 -9.59 -13.36 25.28
C GLN A 118 -9.78 -12.96 26.75
N LYS A 119 -9.47 -11.70 27.10
CA LYS A 119 -9.73 -11.16 28.46
C LYS A 119 -11.20 -11.22 28.83
N PHE A 120 -12.10 -10.92 27.90
CA PHE A 120 -13.55 -11.01 28.10
C PHE A 120 -13.98 -12.44 28.44
N LEU A 121 -13.53 -13.43 27.66
CA LEU A 121 -13.87 -14.84 27.89
C LEU A 121 -13.33 -15.37 29.22
N GLU A 122 -12.10 -15.01 29.59
CA GLU A 122 -11.45 -15.51 30.81
C GLU A 122 -11.94 -14.81 32.08
N LYS A 123 -12.24 -13.51 32.00
CA LYS A 123 -12.38 -12.65 33.20
C LYS A 123 -13.66 -11.81 33.21
N GLY A 124 -14.50 -11.90 32.19
CA GLY A 124 -15.77 -11.18 32.07
C GLY A 124 -15.64 -9.75 31.55
N SER A 125 -16.79 -9.15 31.22
CA SER A 125 -16.92 -7.81 30.59
C SER A 125 -16.24 -6.67 31.37
N GLY A 126 -16.19 -6.73 32.70
CA GLY A 126 -15.55 -5.71 33.52
C GLY A 126 -14.01 -5.62 33.36
N ARG A 127 -13.38 -6.52 32.60
CA ARG A 127 -11.92 -6.52 32.35
C ARG A 127 -11.52 -6.07 30.95
N VAL A 128 -12.48 -5.78 30.07
CA VAL A 128 -12.20 -5.20 28.75
C VAL A 128 -11.66 -3.78 28.94
N SER A 129 -10.58 -3.45 28.23
CA SER A 129 -9.94 -2.15 28.28
C SER A 129 -10.91 -1.05 27.83
N PRO A 130 -10.98 0.10 28.53
CA PRO A 130 -11.74 1.26 28.06
C PRO A 130 -11.16 1.84 26.76
N PHE A 131 -9.91 1.48 26.41
CA PHE A 131 -9.26 1.87 25.16
C PHE A 131 -9.48 0.88 24.02
N TYR A 132 -10.23 -0.22 24.22
CA TYR A 132 -10.47 -1.21 23.18
C TYR A 132 -11.01 -0.59 21.89
N ILE A 133 -12.15 0.13 21.98
CA ILE A 133 -12.80 0.69 20.79
C ILE A 133 -11.88 1.70 20.06
N PRO A 134 -11.26 2.69 20.73
CA PRO A 134 -10.31 3.60 20.08
C PRO A 134 -9.00 2.96 19.61
N MET A 135 -8.66 1.74 20.04
CA MET A 135 -7.49 1.03 19.52
C MET A 135 -7.84 0.12 18.34
N MET A 136 -9.08 -0.34 18.24
CA MET A 136 -9.52 -1.33 17.26
C MET A 136 -9.96 -0.72 15.93
N ILE A 137 -10.75 0.36 15.95
CA ILE A 137 -11.41 0.86 14.74
C ILE A 137 -10.39 1.45 13.75
N SER A 138 -10.49 1.05 12.47
CA SER A 138 -9.50 1.36 11.43
C SER A 138 -9.21 2.85 11.23
N ASN A 139 -10.16 3.73 11.53
CA ASN A 139 -10.00 5.17 11.36
C ASN A 139 -9.08 5.84 12.39
N MET A 140 -8.56 5.09 13.37
CA MET A 140 -7.71 5.64 14.43
C MET A 140 -6.30 5.99 13.97
N ALA A 141 -5.83 5.42 12.84
CA ALA A 141 -4.64 5.93 12.17
C ALA A 141 -4.80 7.39 11.76
N ALA A 142 -5.84 7.71 10.97
CA ALA A 142 -6.14 9.08 10.54
C ALA A 142 -6.45 10.02 11.74
N GLY A 143 -7.27 9.54 12.69
CA GLY A 143 -7.61 10.30 13.89
C GLY A 143 -6.39 10.68 14.74
N THR A 144 -5.48 9.72 14.99
CA THR A 144 -4.28 9.94 15.79
C THR A 144 -3.31 10.88 15.10
N ILE A 145 -3.13 10.74 13.78
CA ILE A 145 -2.32 11.67 12.99
C ILE A 145 -2.89 13.09 13.10
N ALA A 146 -4.19 13.29 12.87
CA ALA A 146 -4.83 14.59 12.96
C ALA A 146 -4.70 15.21 14.37
N ILE A 147 -4.84 14.41 15.44
CA ILE A 147 -4.63 14.88 16.82
C ILE A 147 -3.19 15.35 17.03
N LYS A 148 -2.20 14.61 16.52
CA LYS A 148 -0.77 14.93 16.70
C LYS A 148 -0.33 16.13 15.87
N THR A 149 -0.87 16.31 14.67
CA THR A 149 -0.50 17.43 13.77
C THR A 149 -1.32 18.69 14.00
N GLY A 150 -2.55 18.55 14.54
CA GLY A 150 -3.48 19.66 14.74
C GLY A 150 -4.26 20.06 13.49
N PHE A 151 -4.16 19.28 12.40
CA PHE A 151 -4.88 19.52 11.15
C PHE A 151 -6.37 19.17 11.28
N LYS A 152 -7.22 19.99 10.66
CA LYS A 152 -8.68 20.03 10.86
C LYS A 152 -9.48 19.94 9.57
N GLY A 153 -8.82 19.77 8.42
CA GLY A 153 -9.48 19.52 7.15
C GLY A 153 -10.18 18.16 7.13
N VAL A 154 -10.46 17.67 5.92
CA VAL A 154 -11.08 16.35 5.71
C VAL A 154 -10.31 15.27 6.47
N ASN A 155 -11.00 14.54 7.35
CA ASN A 155 -10.43 13.49 8.19
C ASN A 155 -11.32 12.25 8.21
N TYR A 156 -10.91 11.20 7.50
CA TYR A 156 -11.59 9.89 7.51
C TYR A 156 -10.64 8.79 7.05
N ALA A 157 -11.11 7.54 7.11
CA ALA A 157 -10.37 6.37 6.68
C ALA A 157 -11.22 5.53 5.72
N PRO A 158 -10.89 5.43 4.43
CA PRO A 158 -11.50 4.40 3.58
C PRO A 158 -11.08 3.01 4.07
N VAL A 159 -11.96 2.02 3.87
CA VAL A 159 -11.70 0.62 4.20
C VAL A 159 -12.24 -0.23 3.06
N THR A 160 -11.33 -0.72 2.22
CA THR A 160 -11.64 -1.47 0.98
C THR A 160 -10.63 -2.60 0.78
N ALA A 161 -10.39 -3.37 1.84
CA ALA A 161 -9.43 -4.47 1.88
C ALA A 161 -8.05 -4.06 1.33
N CYS A 162 -7.50 -4.80 0.37
CA CYS A 162 -6.17 -4.56 -0.21
C CYS A 162 -6.05 -3.23 -0.97
N ALA A 163 -7.16 -2.63 -1.39
CA ALA A 163 -7.18 -1.35 -2.10
C ALA A 163 -7.27 -0.13 -1.18
N THR A 164 -7.36 -0.34 0.14
CA THR A 164 -7.62 0.70 1.15
C THR A 164 -6.75 1.95 1.00
N SER A 165 -5.42 1.78 1.00
CA SER A 165 -4.51 2.93 0.90
C SER A 165 -4.46 3.56 -0.49
N SER A 166 -4.67 2.78 -1.56
CA SER A 166 -4.77 3.35 -2.92
C SER A 166 -6.03 4.22 -3.06
N HIS A 167 -7.16 3.80 -2.50
CA HIS A 167 -8.35 4.66 -2.37
C HIS A 167 -8.05 5.91 -1.53
N ALA A 168 -7.34 5.78 -0.41
CA ALA A 168 -6.98 6.91 0.43
C ALA A 168 -6.17 7.98 -0.35
N VAL A 169 -5.17 7.54 -1.12
CA VAL A 169 -4.33 8.42 -1.94
C VAL A 169 -5.15 9.05 -3.08
N GLY A 170 -5.98 8.26 -3.76
CA GLY A 170 -6.84 8.74 -4.85
C GLY A 170 -7.88 9.77 -4.41
N GLU A 171 -8.50 9.56 -3.25
CA GLU A 171 -9.44 10.52 -2.68
C GLU A 171 -8.73 11.79 -2.18
N ALA A 172 -7.54 11.67 -1.57
CA ALA A 172 -6.71 12.82 -1.21
C ALA A 172 -6.33 13.66 -2.44
N PHE A 173 -5.93 13.00 -3.52
CA PHE A 173 -5.67 13.63 -4.82
C PHE A 173 -6.89 14.42 -5.30
N ARG A 174 -8.09 13.83 -5.31
CA ARG A 174 -9.31 14.52 -5.76
C ARG A 174 -9.71 15.69 -4.85
N ASN A 175 -9.49 15.56 -3.53
CA ASN A 175 -9.74 16.66 -2.60
C ASN A 175 -8.87 17.88 -2.91
N ILE A 176 -7.58 17.69 -3.22
CA ILE A 176 -6.67 18.78 -3.59
C ILE A 176 -6.96 19.29 -5.01
N LYS A 177 -7.14 18.39 -5.98
CA LYS A 177 -7.43 18.71 -7.39
C LYS A 177 -8.66 19.60 -7.56
N HIS A 178 -9.69 19.39 -6.72
CA HIS A 178 -10.92 20.19 -6.70
C HIS A 178 -10.87 21.38 -5.73
N GLY A 179 -9.74 21.59 -5.05
CA GLY A 179 -9.51 22.76 -4.20
C GLY A 179 -10.20 22.71 -2.84
N TYR A 180 -10.59 21.52 -2.34
CA TYR A 180 -11.09 21.36 -0.97
C TYR A 180 -9.97 21.40 0.07
N LEU A 181 -8.78 20.92 -0.30
CA LEU A 181 -7.56 20.92 0.51
C LEU A 181 -6.40 21.54 -0.29
N ASP A 182 -5.42 22.08 0.41
CA ASP A 182 -4.12 22.48 -0.17
C ASP A 182 -3.07 21.40 0.09
N VAL A 183 -3.18 20.69 1.22
CA VAL A 183 -2.30 19.58 1.62
C VAL A 183 -3.14 18.44 2.17
N CYS A 184 -2.73 17.20 1.92
CA CYS A 184 -3.32 16.03 2.55
C CYS A 184 -2.25 15.02 2.96
N ILE A 185 -2.25 14.63 4.23
CA ILE A 185 -1.54 13.44 4.70
C ILE A 185 -2.38 12.25 4.29
N THR A 186 -1.83 11.33 3.52
CA THR A 186 -2.59 10.19 2.99
C THR A 186 -1.79 8.90 2.94
N GLY A 187 -2.47 7.76 2.97
CA GLY A 187 -1.85 6.46 2.81
C GLY A 187 -2.58 5.37 3.60
N GLY A 188 -1.81 4.46 4.22
CA GLY A 188 -2.39 3.44 5.08
C GLY A 188 -1.39 2.57 5.81
N SER A 189 -1.92 1.75 6.72
CA SER A 189 -1.15 0.90 7.61
C SER A 189 -1.91 -0.38 7.97
N GLU A 190 -1.20 -1.46 8.23
CA GLU A 190 -1.78 -2.73 8.65
C GLU A 190 -0.83 -3.48 9.60
N ALA A 191 -1.40 -4.12 10.63
CA ALA A 191 -0.67 -4.94 11.59
C ALA A 191 -1.49 -6.19 11.99
N ALA A 192 -2.05 -6.89 11.00
CA ALA A 192 -2.99 -8.00 11.24
C ALA A 192 -2.32 -9.36 11.47
N LEU A 193 -0.97 -9.44 11.46
CA LEU A 193 -0.26 -10.71 11.59
C LEU A 193 -0.42 -11.30 13.00
N SER A 194 -1.29 -12.29 13.10
CA SER A 194 -1.68 -13.03 14.30
C SER A 194 -2.01 -14.47 13.92
N GLU A 195 -2.01 -15.38 14.91
CA GLU A 195 -2.33 -16.79 14.68
C GLU A 195 -3.73 -16.96 14.08
N PHE A 196 -4.72 -16.25 14.61
CA PHE A 196 -6.11 -16.38 14.15
C PHE A 196 -6.34 -15.68 12.80
N ALA A 197 -5.69 -14.55 12.50
CA ALA A 197 -5.72 -14.00 11.15
C ALA A 197 -5.10 -14.96 10.14
N VAL A 198 -3.93 -15.54 10.44
CA VAL A 198 -3.29 -16.53 9.56
C VAL A 198 -4.20 -17.74 9.35
N ALA A 199 -4.84 -18.26 10.40
CA ALA A 199 -5.81 -19.35 10.27
C ALA A 199 -7.00 -18.96 9.37
N GLY A 200 -7.56 -17.75 9.53
CA GLY A 200 -8.66 -17.25 8.71
C GLY A 200 -8.30 -17.16 7.22
N PHE A 201 -7.18 -16.51 6.89
CA PHE A 201 -6.70 -16.39 5.52
C PHE A 201 -6.24 -17.74 4.93
N ASN A 202 -5.70 -18.64 5.76
CA ASN A 202 -5.34 -19.98 5.33
C ASN A 202 -6.58 -20.82 4.98
N ASN A 203 -7.65 -20.73 5.77
CA ASN A 203 -8.90 -21.46 5.52
C ASN A 203 -9.60 -21.04 4.23
N MET A 204 -9.43 -19.78 3.81
CA MET A 204 -9.87 -19.31 2.48
C MET A 204 -8.88 -19.64 1.35
N LYS A 205 -7.80 -20.40 1.64
CA LYS A 205 -6.76 -20.84 0.70
C LYS A 205 -6.04 -19.69 0.00
N ALA A 206 -5.85 -18.57 0.69
CA ALA A 206 -5.25 -17.38 0.11
C ALA A 206 -3.74 -17.25 0.39
N LEU A 207 -3.22 -17.97 1.39
CA LEU A 207 -1.84 -17.85 1.84
C LEU A 207 -0.91 -18.88 1.18
N SER A 208 0.33 -18.47 0.94
CA SER A 208 1.39 -19.39 0.51
C SER A 208 1.71 -20.42 1.61
N HIS A 209 1.95 -21.67 1.19
CA HIS A 209 2.45 -22.76 2.04
C HIS A 209 3.95 -23.02 1.83
N ALA A 210 4.66 -22.09 1.18
CA ALA A 210 6.08 -22.25 0.95
C ALA A 210 6.86 -22.33 2.28
N ASP A 211 7.83 -23.23 2.31
CA ASP A 211 8.79 -23.42 3.40
C ASP A 211 10.13 -22.71 3.15
N ASN A 212 10.35 -22.23 1.93
CA ASN A 212 11.49 -21.40 1.55
C ASN A 212 11.07 -19.92 1.46
N PRO A 213 11.51 -19.06 2.40
CA PRO A 213 11.24 -17.62 2.36
C PRO A 213 11.64 -16.94 1.04
N ASP A 214 12.74 -17.37 0.41
CA ASP A 214 13.30 -16.77 -0.81
C ASP A 214 12.45 -17.04 -2.06
N ARG A 215 11.48 -17.98 -1.97
CA ARG A 215 10.52 -18.30 -3.03
C ARG A 215 9.08 -18.36 -2.53
N ALA A 216 8.76 -17.71 -1.41
CA ALA A 216 7.41 -17.75 -0.85
C ALA A 216 6.44 -16.78 -1.53
N SER A 217 6.93 -15.60 -1.98
CA SER A 217 6.17 -14.68 -2.81
C SER A 217 6.83 -14.58 -4.18
N ILE A 218 6.22 -15.24 -5.16
CA ILE A 218 6.71 -15.36 -6.53
C ILE A 218 5.62 -14.90 -7.52
N PRO A 219 5.26 -13.61 -7.54
CA PRO A 219 4.22 -13.11 -8.42
C PRO A 219 4.47 -13.47 -9.89
N PHE A 220 3.40 -13.82 -10.61
CA PHE A 220 3.38 -14.23 -12.02
C PHE A 220 4.10 -15.55 -12.34
N ASP A 221 4.80 -16.16 -11.38
CA ASP A 221 5.44 -17.47 -11.55
C ASP A 221 4.40 -18.59 -11.62
N LYS A 222 4.61 -19.59 -12.46
CA LYS A 222 3.70 -20.74 -12.64
C LYS A 222 3.48 -21.55 -11.36
N GLU A 223 4.44 -21.55 -10.44
CA GLU A 223 4.41 -22.30 -9.19
C GLU A 223 3.82 -21.50 -8.02
N ARG A 224 3.34 -20.27 -8.26
CA ARG A 224 2.70 -19.43 -7.24
C ARG A 224 1.50 -20.13 -6.62
N ASN A 225 1.35 -20.02 -5.30
CA ASN A 225 0.35 -20.79 -4.56
C ASN A 225 -0.43 -19.98 -3.50
N GLY A 226 -0.25 -18.67 -3.46
CA GLY A 226 -0.88 -17.82 -2.45
C GLY A 226 -0.01 -16.61 -2.11
N PHE A 227 -0.60 -15.62 -1.45
CA PHE A 227 0.16 -14.46 -1.01
C PHE A 227 0.88 -14.73 0.32
N VAL A 228 1.99 -14.02 0.56
CA VAL A 228 2.67 -13.99 1.86
C VAL A 228 2.14 -12.81 2.64
N MET A 229 1.55 -13.02 3.81
CA MET A 229 1.02 -11.91 4.62
C MET A 229 2.15 -11.01 5.11
N GLY A 230 1.97 -9.70 5.00
CA GLY A 230 2.88 -8.69 5.51
C GLY A 230 2.20 -7.67 6.41
N GLU A 231 3.01 -6.85 7.08
CA GLU A 231 2.58 -5.74 7.91
C GLU A 231 3.44 -4.50 7.66
N GLY A 232 2.96 -3.32 8.04
CA GLY A 232 3.68 -2.06 7.89
C GLY A 232 2.76 -0.88 7.63
N GLY A 233 3.33 0.21 7.14
CA GLY A 233 2.62 1.43 6.79
C GLY A 233 3.39 2.30 5.81
N GLY A 234 2.65 3.02 4.96
CA GLY A 234 3.17 4.02 4.05
C GLY A 234 2.32 5.29 4.13
N ILE A 235 2.98 6.44 4.18
CA ILE A 235 2.34 7.76 4.18
C ILE A 235 2.98 8.64 3.11
N LEU A 236 2.15 9.35 2.37
CA LEU A 236 2.52 10.40 1.44
C LEU A 236 1.94 11.74 1.90
N ILE A 237 2.68 12.81 1.66
CA ILE A 237 2.18 14.18 1.72
C ILE A 237 1.85 14.59 0.29
N LEU A 238 0.56 14.72 -0.01
CA LEU A 238 0.09 15.31 -1.25
C LEU A 238 -0.14 16.80 -1.06
N GLU A 239 0.21 17.57 -2.06
CA GLU A 239 0.21 19.03 -1.97
C GLU A 239 -0.14 19.66 -3.31
N GLU A 240 -0.85 20.80 -3.24
CA GLU A 240 -1.13 21.65 -4.39
C GLU A 240 0.19 22.17 -4.99
N LEU A 241 0.36 22.06 -6.32
CA LEU A 241 1.63 22.33 -6.98
C LEU A 241 2.13 23.76 -6.77
N GLU A 242 1.28 24.77 -6.91
CA GLU A 242 1.71 26.16 -6.80
C GLU A 242 2.12 26.50 -5.36
N HIS A 243 1.43 25.94 -4.37
CA HIS A 243 1.82 25.98 -2.96
C HIS A 243 3.18 25.30 -2.72
N ALA A 244 3.37 24.07 -3.24
CA ALA A 244 4.65 23.35 -3.16
C ALA A 244 5.80 24.15 -3.80
N LYS A 245 5.57 24.74 -4.98
CA LYS A 245 6.53 25.61 -5.67
C LYS A 245 6.85 26.87 -4.86
N ALA A 246 5.85 27.53 -4.31
CA ALA A 246 6.02 28.77 -3.56
C ALA A 246 6.92 28.60 -2.33
N ARG A 247 6.85 27.45 -1.66
CA ARG A 247 7.72 27.12 -0.52
C ARG A 247 9.03 26.40 -0.89
N GLY A 248 9.29 26.16 -2.18
CA GLY A 248 10.50 25.46 -2.65
C GLY A 248 10.58 23.99 -2.23
N ALA A 249 9.42 23.31 -2.18
CA ALA A 249 9.34 21.91 -1.78
C ALA A 249 10.12 20.98 -2.74
N LYS A 250 10.69 19.90 -2.20
CA LYS A 250 11.08 18.76 -3.02
C LYS A 250 9.81 18.12 -3.60
N ILE A 251 9.82 17.79 -4.88
CA ILE A 251 8.72 17.11 -5.57
C ILE A 251 9.24 15.77 -6.11
N TYR A 252 8.62 14.67 -5.68
CA TYR A 252 8.98 13.31 -6.09
C TYR A 252 8.33 12.92 -7.41
N ALA A 253 7.02 13.13 -7.51
CA ALA A 253 6.20 12.84 -8.68
C ALA A 253 4.88 13.61 -8.58
N GLU A 254 4.13 13.65 -9.69
CA GLU A 254 2.78 14.18 -9.74
C GLU A 254 1.76 13.04 -9.72
N VAL A 255 0.71 13.15 -8.90
CA VAL A 255 -0.46 12.26 -9.01
C VAL A 255 -1.39 12.90 -10.02
N VAL A 256 -1.54 12.28 -11.18
CA VAL A 256 -2.22 12.87 -12.34
C VAL A 256 -3.60 12.26 -12.61
N GLY A 257 -3.89 11.08 -12.07
CA GLY A 257 -5.19 10.44 -12.23
C GLY A 257 -5.44 9.31 -11.25
N TYR A 258 -6.72 8.95 -11.11
CA TYR A 258 -7.18 7.95 -10.17
C TYR A 258 -8.42 7.21 -10.70
N GLY A 259 -8.31 5.89 -10.84
CA GLY A 259 -9.41 5.02 -11.24
C GLY A 259 -9.93 4.20 -10.07
N ALA A 260 -11.25 4.13 -9.94
CA ALA A 260 -11.94 3.34 -8.92
C ALA A 260 -13.13 2.62 -9.53
N THR A 261 -13.19 1.29 -9.40
CA THR A 261 -14.29 0.47 -9.92
C THR A 261 -14.64 -0.66 -8.97
N GLY A 262 -15.77 -1.31 -9.22
CA GLY A 262 -16.20 -2.51 -8.51
C GLY A 262 -16.41 -3.67 -9.48
N ASP A 263 -15.98 -4.88 -9.13
CA ASP A 263 -16.18 -6.06 -9.98
C ASP A 263 -17.66 -6.50 -10.04
N ALA A 264 -18.42 -6.29 -8.95
CA ALA A 264 -19.78 -6.80 -8.79
C ALA A 264 -19.93 -8.31 -9.12
N TYR A 265 -18.88 -9.09 -8.85
CA TYR A 265 -18.78 -10.50 -9.24
C TYR A 265 -18.84 -11.45 -8.04
N HIS A 266 -17.85 -11.39 -7.14
CA HIS A 266 -17.74 -12.29 -6.00
C HIS A 266 -17.02 -11.60 -4.82
N MET A 267 -17.24 -12.06 -3.59
CA MET A 267 -16.71 -11.41 -2.39
C MET A 267 -15.19 -11.53 -2.20
N THR A 268 -14.54 -12.54 -2.78
CA THR A 268 -13.09 -12.80 -2.64
C THR A 268 -12.41 -13.11 -3.98
N SER A 269 -13.02 -13.93 -4.82
CA SER A 269 -12.55 -14.14 -6.19
C SER A 269 -12.67 -12.87 -7.06
N PRO A 270 -11.60 -12.45 -7.74
CA PRO A 270 -11.66 -11.41 -8.77
C PRO A 270 -12.52 -11.83 -9.97
N ASP A 271 -13.01 -10.85 -10.75
CA ASP A 271 -13.66 -11.08 -12.05
C ASP A 271 -12.71 -11.83 -13.02
N PRO A 272 -13.07 -13.02 -13.55
CA PRO A 272 -12.23 -13.81 -14.46
C PRO A 272 -11.86 -13.12 -15.78
N GLU A 273 -12.64 -12.12 -16.19
CA GLU A 273 -12.36 -11.31 -17.37
C GLU A 273 -11.56 -10.05 -17.05
N GLY A 274 -11.38 -9.72 -15.76
CA GLY A 274 -10.58 -8.59 -15.30
C GLY A 274 -11.14 -7.23 -15.73
N LEU A 275 -12.44 -7.13 -16.05
CA LEU A 275 -13.02 -5.93 -16.67
C LEU A 275 -13.06 -4.75 -15.69
N GLY A 276 -13.36 -5.02 -14.42
CA GLY A 276 -13.33 -4.01 -13.35
C GLY A 276 -11.94 -3.37 -13.23
N ALA A 277 -10.91 -4.20 -13.07
CA ALA A 277 -9.52 -3.77 -13.01
C ALA A 277 -9.08 -3.04 -14.29
N ALA A 278 -9.43 -3.55 -15.48
CA ALA A 278 -9.11 -2.92 -16.75
C ALA A 278 -9.72 -1.52 -16.85
N LYS A 279 -11.00 -1.37 -16.49
CA LYS A 279 -11.67 -0.07 -16.49
C LYS A 279 -11.10 0.87 -15.44
N GLY A 280 -10.66 0.36 -14.29
CA GLY A 280 -9.93 1.13 -13.27
C GLY A 280 -8.66 1.76 -13.84
N MET A 281 -7.81 0.98 -14.51
CA MET A 281 -6.62 1.50 -15.17
C MET A 281 -6.95 2.55 -16.24
N GLN A 282 -7.95 2.27 -17.09
CA GLN A 282 -8.43 3.22 -18.11
C GLN A 282 -8.86 4.55 -17.51
N LEU A 283 -9.73 4.52 -16.49
CA LEU A 283 -10.18 5.75 -15.82
C LEU A 283 -9.01 6.54 -15.21
N ALA A 284 -7.99 5.85 -14.69
CA ALA A 284 -6.83 6.50 -14.10
C ALA A 284 -6.01 7.29 -15.15
N PHE A 285 -5.64 6.67 -16.28
CA PHE A 285 -4.88 7.37 -17.31
C PHE A 285 -5.74 8.33 -18.15
N GLU A 286 -7.03 8.04 -18.34
CA GLU A 286 -7.99 8.96 -18.98
C GLU A 286 -8.17 10.24 -18.15
N GLU A 287 -8.27 10.11 -16.81
CA GLU A 287 -8.34 11.28 -15.90
C GLU A 287 -7.06 12.14 -15.96
N ALA A 288 -5.92 11.53 -16.29
CA ALA A 288 -4.64 12.21 -16.52
C ALA A 288 -4.53 12.83 -17.93
N GLY A 289 -5.52 12.61 -18.81
CA GLY A 289 -5.47 13.03 -20.22
C GLY A 289 -4.45 12.25 -21.06
N LEU A 290 -4.09 11.04 -20.61
CA LEU A 290 -3.11 10.17 -21.24
C LEU A 290 -3.81 9.04 -22.01
N LYS A 291 -3.02 8.32 -22.82
CA LYS A 291 -3.45 7.13 -23.56
C LYS A 291 -2.72 5.89 -23.04
N ALA A 292 -3.18 4.73 -23.49
CA ALA A 292 -2.55 3.45 -23.17
C ALA A 292 -1.06 3.42 -23.55
N GLU A 293 -0.67 4.04 -24.67
CA GLU A 293 0.72 4.04 -25.15
C GLU A 293 1.65 4.92 -24.31
N ASP A 294 1.10 5.81 -23.48
CA ASP A 294 1.89 6.68 -22.61
C ASP A 294 2.33 5.96 -21.32
N VAL A 295 1.77 4.80 -20.99
CA VAL A 295 2.06 4.06 -19.74
C VAL A 295 3.35 3.25 -19.90
N ASP A 296 4.41 3.65 -19.19
CA ASP A 296 5.72 3.00 -19.28
C ASP A 296 5.88 1.84 -18.28
N TYR A 297 5.28 1.97 -17.10
CA TYR A 297 5.46 1.05 -15.97
C TYR A 297 4.16 0.81 -15.19
N ILE A 298 3.97 -0.42 -14.74
CA ILE A 298 2.92 -0.80 -13.79
C ILE A 298 3.55 -1.49 -12.59
N ASN A 299 3.43 -0.89 -11.42
CA ASN A 299 3.59 -1.60 -10.15
C ASN A 299 2.28 -2.34 -9.87
N ALA A 300 2.27 -3.63 -10.20
CA ALA A 300 1.08 -4.46 -10.21
C ALA A 300 0.58 -4.76 -8.79
N HIS A 301 -0.68 -5.18 -8.70
CA HIS A 301 -1.20 -5.78 -7.48
C HIS A 301 -0.49 -7.11 -7.20
N GLY A 302 -0.28 -7.96 -8.21
CA GLY A 302 0.63 -9.11 -8.23
C GLY A 302 0.81 -9.83 -6.88
N THR A 303 -0.25 -10.42 -6.35
CA THR A 303 -0.25 -11.00 -5.00
C THR A 303 0.40 -12.37 -4.90
N SER A 304 0.87 -12.96 -6.01
CA SER A 304 1.34 -14.36 -6.05
C SER A 304 0.22 -15.38 -5.81
N THR A 305 -1.03 -14.98 -6.04
CA THR A 305 -2.15 -15.93 -6.07
C THR A 305 -2.43 -16.39 -7.50
N PRO A 306 -2.85 -17.65 -7.71
CA PRO A 306 -3.13 -18.17 -9.06
C PRO A 306 -4.11 -17.30 -9.85
N LEU A 307 -5.20 -16.85 -9.19
CA LEU A 307 -6.26 -16.08 -9.83
C LEU A 307 -5.87 -14.62 -10.06
N ASN A 308 -5.31 -13.93 -9.07
CA ASN A 308 -4.98 -12.50 -9.22
C ASN A 308 -4.02 -12.27 -10.38
N ASP A 309 -2.87 -12.94 -10.37
CA ASP A 309 -1.79 -12.60 -11.30
C ASP A 309 -2.19 -12.89 -12.75
N LYS A 310 -2.99 -13.95 -12.96
CA LYS A 310 -3.61 -14.29 -14.24
C LYS A 310 -4.61 -13.22 -14.69
N TYR A 311 -5.56 -12.86 -13.83
CA TYR A 311 -6.63 -11.93 -14.22
C TYR A 311 -6.17 -10.48 -14.26
N GLU A 312 -5.17 -10.10 -13.48
CA GLU A 312 -4.49 -8.82 -13.60
C GLU A 312 -3.71 -8.74 -14.93
N THR A 313 -3.05 -9.82 -15.36
CA THR A 313 -2.43 -9.88 -16.69
C THR A 313 -3.46 -9.67 -17.79
N LYS A 314 -4.63 -10.36 -17.72
CA LYS A 314 -5.74 -10.11 -18.64
C LYS A 314 -6.24 -8.67 -18.58
N ALA A 315 -6.39 -8.10 -17.40
CA ALA A 315 -6.87 -6.73 -17.20
C ALA A 315 -5.90 -5.70 -17.80
N ILE A 316 -4.58 -5.89 -17.64
CA ILE A 316 -3.56 -5.01 -18.25
C ILE A 316 -3.65 -5.07 -19.78
N LYS A 317 -3.78 -6.27 -20.35
CA LYS A 317 -3.99 -6.42 -21.80
C LYS A 317 -5.27 -5.75 -22.28
N ALA A 318 -6.37 -5.89 -21.53
CA ALA A 318 -7.64 -5.26 -21.86
C ALA A 318 -7.60 -3.72 -21.73
N ALA A 319 -6.87 -3.21 -20.73
CA ALA A 319 -6.73 -1.77 -20.51
C ALA A 319 -5.84 -1.09 -21.56
N LEU A 320 -4.72 -1.73 -21.91
CA LEU A 320 -3.67 -1.12 -22.74
C LEU A 320 -3.70 -1.56 -24.22
N GLY A 321 -4.43 -2.62 -24.57
CA GLY A 321 -4.43 -3.17 -25.93
C GLY A 321 -3.03 -3.56 -26.38
N GLU A 322 -2.62 -3.10 -27.57
CA GLU A 322 -1.29 -3.39 -28.13
C GLU A 322 -0.14 -2.83 -27.27
N ALA A 323 -0.37 -1.75 -26.50
CA ALA A 323 0.66 -1.17 -25.65
C ALA A 323 1.07 -2.08 -24.48
N ALA A 324 0.25 -3.07 -24.12
CA ALA A 324 0.57 -4.07 -23.09
C ALA A 324 1.85 -4.87 -23.40
N GLN A 325 2.25 -4.98 -24.67
CA GLN A 325 3.48 -5.69 -25.06
C GLN A 325 4.76 -4.92 -24.75
N LYS A 326 4.66 -3.60 -24.48
CA LYS A 326 5.81 -2.72 -24.24
C LYS A 326 5.93 -2.29 -22.78
N VAL A 327 4.81 -2.25 -22.06
CA VAL A 327 4.79 -1.82 -20.65
C VAL A 327 5.64 -2.75 -19.79
N MET A 328 6.43 -2.18 -18.89
CA MET A 328 7.11 -2.94 -17.85
C MET A 328 6.15 -3.18 -16.69
N VAL A 329 6.08 -4.41 -16.19
CA VAL A 329 5.23 -4.78 -15.06
C VAL A 329 6.12 -5.40 -13.98
N SER A 330 5.96 -4.99 -12.73
CA SER A 330 6.62 -5.69 -11.61
C SER A 330 5.67 -5.81 -10.44
N SER A 331 5.85 -6.81 -9.58
CA SER A 331 5.22 -6.81 -8.26
C SER A 331 6.25 -6.69 -7.16
N THR A 332 6.22 -5.56 -6.46
CA THR A 332 7.06 -5.33 -5.27
C THR A 332 6.60 -6.08 -4.03
N LYS A 333 5.44 -6.75 -4.09
CA LYS A 333 5.01 -7.71 -3.05
C LYS A 333 5.93 -8.93 -2.98
N ALA A 334 6.68 -9.24 -4.05
CA ALA A 334 7.78 -10.20 -3.98
C ALA A 334 8.84 -9.82 -2.93
N LEU A 335 8.97 -8.53 -2.62
CA LEU A 335 9.91 -8.00 -1.63
C LEU A 335 9.24 -7.77 -0.28
N THR A 336 8.07 -7.14 -0.29
CA THR A 336 7.41 -6.66 0.92
C THR A 336 6.43 -7.67 1.52
N GLY A 337 6.08 -8.75 0.80
CA GLY A 337 4.86 -9.49 1.06
C GLY A 337 3.62 -8.64 0.76
N HIS A 338 2.44 -9.16 1.10
CA HIS A 338 1.19 -8.43 0.93
C HIS A 338 0.78 -7.74 2.23
N LEU A 339 1.00 -6.42 2.30
CA LEU A 339 0.68 -5.57 3.45
C LEU A 339 -0.81 -5.20 3.57
N LEU A 340 -1.69 -5.95 2.89
CA LEU A 340 -3.14 -5.76 2.91
C LEU A 340 -3.53 -4.28 2.69
N GLY A 341 -4.17 -3.62 3.66
CA GLY A 341 -4.62 -2.24 3.54
C GLY A 341 -3.50 -1.21 3.39
N ALA A 342 -2.25 -1.52 3.78
CA ALA A 342 -1.12 -0.61 3.63
C ALA A 342 -0.38 -0.73 2.28
N ALA A 343 -0.64 -1.80 1.53
CA ALA A 343 0.10 -2.16 0.32
C ALA A 343 0.11 -1.03 -0.71
N GLY A 344 -1.06 -0.45 -1.00
CA GLY A 344 -1.23 0.63 -1.98
C GLY A 344 -0.36 1.86 -1.73
N ALA A 345 -0.25 2.33 -0.47
CA ALA A 345 0.60 3.47 -0.14
C ALA A 345 2.09 3.16 -0.27
N VAL A 346 2.52 1.99 0.21
CA VAL A 346 3.91 1.54 0.06
C VAL A 346 4.27 1.39 -1.43
N GLU A 347 3.36 0.85 -2.23
CA GLU A 347 3.51 0.68 -3.66
C GLU A 347 3.51 2.02 -4.41
N ALA A 348 2.71 2.99 -3.97
CA ALA A 348 2.75 4.36 -4.50
C ALA A 348 4.07 5.06 -4.19
N ILE A 349 4.62 4.90 -2.99
CA ILE A 349 5.96 5.41 -2.61
C ILE A 349 7.04 4.82 -3.51
N ILE A 350 7.05 3.50 -3.68
CA ILE A 350 8.00 2.81 -4.57
C ILE A 350 7.83 3.32 -6.01
N THR A 351 6.59 3.49 -6.48
CA THR A 351 6.30 3.97 -7.84
C THR A 351 6.80 5.42 -8.05
N ALA A 352 6.61 6.29 -7.06
CA ALA A 352 7.13 7.65 -7.09
C ALA A 352 8.66 7.68 -7.10
N LYS A 353 9.32 6.84 -6.28
CA LYS A 353 10.78 6.66 -6.29
C LYS A 353 11.30 6.13 -7.63
N SER A 354 10.58 5.20 -8.26
CA SER A 354 10.88 4.70 -9.59
C SER A 354 10.87 5.82 -10.64
N LEU A 355 9.86 6.69 -10.63
CA LEU A 355 9.76 7.84 -11.53
C LEU A 355 10.85 8.89 -11.26
N GLU A 356 11.13 9.20 -9.99
CA GLU A 356 12.18 10.14 -9.56
C GLU A 356 13.56 9.68 -10.08
N GLU A 357 13.90 8.41 -9.86
CA GLU A 357 15.24 7.89 -10.15
C GLU A 357 15.39 7.22 -11.52
N GLY A 358 14.30 7.02 -12.27
CA GLY A 358 14.29 6.27 -13.52
C GLY A 358 14.73 4.83 -13.32
N TYR A 359 14.20 4.14 -12.31
CA TYR A 359 14.54 2.75 -11.97
C TYR A 359 13.28 1.91 -11.78
N VAL A 360 13.17 0.82 -12.52
CA VAL A 360 12.06 -0.14 -12.45
C VAL A 360 12.49 -1.33 -11.58
N PRO A 361 11.78 -1.63 -10.47
CA PRO A 361 12.05 -2.80 -9.63
C PRO A 361 11.88 -4.12 -10.39
N GLY A 362 12.63 -5.14 -9.97
CA GLY A 362 12.44 -6.51 -10.45
C GLY A 362 11.37 -7.25 -9.65
N THR A 363 10.74 -8.25 -10.28
CA THR A 363 9.89 -9.22 -9.57
C THR A 363 10.78 -10.36 -9.06
N ALA A 364 11.15 -10.30 -7.79
CA ALA A 364 12.06 -11.28 -7.17
C ALA A 364 11.44 -12.69 -7.09
N GLY A 365 12.31 -13.71 -7.01
CA GLY A 365 11.93 -15.11 -6.77
C GLY A 365 11.33 -15.86 -7.97
N PHE A 366 11.04 -15.19 -9.08
CA PHE A 366 10.53 -15.80 -10.32
C PHE A 366 11.55 -16.77 -10.93
N GLN A 367 11.08 -17.94 -11.35
CA GLN A 367 11.88 -19.01 -11.96
C GLN A 367 11.14 -19.75 -13.08
N VAL A 368 9.82 -19.95 -12.97
CA VAL A 368 9.04 -20.78 -13.88
C VAL A 368 8.04 -19.92 -14.65
N TYR A 369 8.23 -19.87 -15.97
CA TYR A 369 7.35 -19.13 -16.88
C TYR A 369 5.92 -19.69 -16.87
N ASP A 370 4.95 -18.78 -16.83
CA ASP A 370 3.52 -19.06 -16.96
C ASP A 370 2.99 -18.46 -18.27
N GLU A 371 2.44 -19.30 -19.13
CA GLU A 371 1.86 -18.90 -20.42
C GLU A 371 0.65 -17.96 -20.24
N GLU A 372 0.00 -17.97 -19.07
CA GLU A 372 -1.14 -17.10 -18.77
C GLU A 372 -0.72 -15.74 -18.22
N CYS A 373 0.56 -15.57 -17.86
CA CYS A 373 1.16 -14.34 -17.32
C CYS A 373 2.35 -13.89 -18.20
N ASP A 374 2.10 -13.68 -19.49
CA ASP A 374 3.08 -13.48 -20.57
C ASP A 374 3.51 -12.02 -20.82
N LEU A 375 3.28 -11.11 -19.85
CA LEU A 375 3.76 -9.72 -19.93
C LEU A 375 5.25 -9.63 -19.56
N ASN A 376 5.85 -8.46 -19.83
CA ASN A 376 7.19 -8.14 -19.32
C ASN A 376 7.15 -7.91 -17.80
N ASN A 377 7.11 -9.00 -17.04
CA ASN A 377 6.96 -9.01 -15.57
C ASN A 377 8.26 -8.69 -14.81
N MET A 378 9.26 -8.10 -15.47
CA MET A 378 10.52 -7.66 -14.87
C MET A 378 11.23 -8.77 -14.07
N THR A 379 11.24 -9.99 -14.63
CA THR A 379 11.76 -11.21 -13.99
C THR A 379 13.29 -11.33 -14.05
N ASP A 380 13.94 -10.60 -14.96
CA ASP A 380 15.40 -10.58 -15.11
C ASP A 380 16.10 -9.65 -14.09
N GLY A 381 15.34 -9.07 -13.17
CA GLY A 381 15.82 -8.10 -12.17
C GLY A 381 15.53 -6.65 -12.52
N GLY A 382 15.68 -5.79 -11.52
CA GLY A 382 15.41 -4.36 -11.65
C GLY A 382 16.46 -3.63 -12.49
N LYS A 383 16.05 -2.61 -13.24
CA LYS A 383 16.91 -1.89 -14.19
C LYS A 383 16.60 -0.40 -14.27
N LYS A 384 17.58 0.39 -14.72
CA LYS A 384 17.35 1.77 -15.13
C LYS A 384 16.51 1.82 -16.41
N ALA A 385 15.53 2.71 -16.45
CA ALA A 385 14.68 2.96 -17.61
C ALA A 385 14.18 4.41 -17.57
N ASP A 386 14.00 5.02 -18.74
CA ASP A 386 13.38 6.35 -18.85
C ASP A 386 11.86 6.21 -18.78
N ILE A 387 11.34 6.12 -17.56
CA ILE A 387 9.91 6.06 -17.28
C ILE A 387 9.37 7.44 -16.92
N LYS A 388 8.23 7.79 -17.52
CA LYS A 388 7.55 9.08 -17.35
C LYS A 388 6.17 8.93 -16.76
N VAL A 389 5.48 7.82 -17.05
CA VAL A 389 4.16 7.52 -16.50
C VAL A 389 4.16 6.12 -15.90
N ALA A 390 3.65 6.01 -14.69
CA ALA A 390 3.49 4.74 -14.01
C ALA A 390 2.10 4.58 -13.41
N LEU A 391 1.58 3.35 -13.43
CA LEU A 391 0.38 2.96 -12.70
C LEU A 391 0.75 2.16 -11.45
N SER A 392 -0.01 2.34 -10.37
CA SER A 392 0.04 1.47 -9.20
C SER A 392 -1.34 0.87 -8.97
N ASN A 393 -1.42 -0.47 -9.06
CA ASN A 393 -2.68 -1.21 -8.99
C ASN A 393 -2.92 -1.81 -7.61
N SER A 394 -4.17 -1.79 -7.16
CA SER A 394 -4.64 -2.52 -5.99
C SER A 394 -6.01 -3.13 -6.26
N LEU A 395 -6.07 -4.45 -6.31
CA LEU A 395 -7.25 -5.23 -6.70
C LEU A 395 -7.69 -6.08 -5.50
N GLY A 396 -8.44 -5.46 -4.59
CA GLY A 396 -8.74 -6.02 -3.28
C GLY A 396 -9.96 -6.94 -3.25
N PHE A 397 -9.96 -7.84 -2.26
CA PHE A 397 -11.16 -8.60 -1.87
C PHE A 397 -12.37 -7.67 -1.69
N GLY A 398 -13.56 -8.19 -2.00
CA GLY A 398 -14.79 -7.39 -2.16
C GLY A 398 -14.98 -6.83 -3.57
N GLY A 399 -14.03 -7.09 -4.47
CA GLY A 399 -14.05 -6.59 -5.85
C GLY A 399 -13.70 -5.10 -5.92
N HIS A 400 -12.87 -4.60 -5.00
CA HIS A 400 -12.48 -3.19 -4.93
C HIS A 400 -11.23 -2.95 -5.79
N ASN A 401 -11.39 -2.26 -6.91
CA ASN A 401 -10.27 -1.94 -7.79
C ASN A 401 -9.90 -0.47 -7.67
N ALA A 402 -8.63 -0.20 -7.37
CA ALA A 402 -8.06 1.14 -7.36
C ALA A 402 -6.76 1.16 -8.18
N THR A 403 -6.65 2.13 -9.09
CA THR A 403 -5.42 2.41 -9.83
C THR A 403 -5.04 3.88 -9.66
N LEU A 404 -3.82 4.12 -9.22
CA LEU A 404 -3.22 5.46 -9.21
C LEU A 404 -2.38 5.65 -10.48
N CYS A 405 -2.49 6.81 -11.12
CA CYS A 405 -1.63 7.21 -12.24
C CYS A 405 -0.69 8.32 -11.78
N LEU A 406 0.61 8.03 -11.81
CA LEU A 406 1.68 8.94 -11.40
C LEU A 406 2.51 9.32 -12.62
N LYS A 407 2.98 10.57 -12.62
CA LYS A 407 3.85 11.11 -13.67
C LYS A 407 5.14 11.66 -13.07
N LYS A 408 6.26 11.47 -13.77
CA LYS A 408 7.52 12.13 -13.45
C LYS A 408 7.33 13.64 -13.49
N TYR A 409 7.78 14.33 -12.46
CA TYR A 409 7.73 15.79 -12.41
C TYR A 409 8.88 16.39 -13.24
N GLU A 410 8.51 17.14 -14.28
CA GLU A 410 9.41 17.94 -15.11
C GLU A 410 8.99 19.40 -14.89
N GLY A 411 9.91 20.22 -14.36
CA GLY A 411 9.66 21.51 -13.67
C GLY A 411 8.68 22.49 -14.32
#